data_AF-A0A2P8IH35-F1
#
_entry.id   AF-A0A2P8IH35-F1
#
_cell.length_a   1.000
_cell.length_b   1.000
_cell.length_c   1.000
_cell.angle_alpha   90.00
_cell.angle_beta   90.00
_cell.angle_gamma   90.00
#
_symmetry.space_group_name_H-M   'P 1'
#
loop_
_entity.id
_entity.type
_entity.pdbx_description
1 polymer ?
#
loop_
_entity_poly.entity_id
_entity_poly.type
_entity_poly.pdbx_seq_one_letter_code
_entity_poly.pdbx_strand_id
1 'polypeptide(L)'
;MNAGQGYHVELDLIEDRITTLTRLGDLTGDLVTAVSRLAERQPMLGTAPPAVELAQRLREAAGESGLAGEVSAAQREVEAFRQMLSDAKASYTAVDDDAGASVQAAAERSGREAR
;
A
#
# COMPACT_ATOMS: atom_id res chain seq x y z
N MET A 1 4.04 -33.23 -20.66
CA MET A 1 5.30 -32.54 -20.35
C MET A 1 5.10 -31.06 -20.67
N ASN A 2 4.75 -30.23 -19.68
CA ASN A 2 4.63 -28.78 -19.85
C ASN A 2 5.93 -28.13 -19.37
N ALA A 3 7.00 -28.31 -20.13
CA ALA A 3 8.23 -27.55 -19.96
C ALA A 3 8.09 -26.27 -20.80
N GLY A 4 7.79 -25.12 -20.18
CA GLY A 4 7.82 -23.85 -20.92
C GLY A 4 6.98 -22.68 -20.41
N GLN A 5 6.14 -22.84 -19.39
CA GLN A 5 5.41 -21.71 -18.79
C GLN A 5 5.91 -21.45 -17.37
N GLY A 6 7.19 -21.08 -17.26
CA GLY A 6 7.69 -20.42 -16.07
C GLY A 6 7.25 -18.96 -16.09
N TYR A 7 6.73 -18.45 -14.98
CA TYR A 7 6.51 -17.03 -14.81
C TYR A 7 7.83 -16.39 -14.36
N HIS A 8 8.33 -15.42 -15.13
CA HIS A 8 9.46 -14.59 -14.72
C HIS A 8 8.93 -13.40 -13.93
N VAL A 9 9.45 -13.20 -12.72
CA VAL A 9 9.05 -12.10 -11.84
C VAL A 9 10.18 -11.09 -11.76
N GLU A 10 9.91 -9.88 -12.24
CA GLU A 10 10.85 -8.76 -12.15
C GLU A 10 10.73 -8.11 -10.77
N LEU A 11 11.52 -8.59 -9.80
CA LEU A 11 11.49 -8.13 -8.41
C LEU A 11 11.82 -6.64 -8.26
N ASP A 12 12.61 -6.07 -9.18
CA ASP A 12 12.95 -4.65 -9.21
C ASP A 12 11.72 -3.78 -9.53
N LEU A 13 10.85 -4.21 -10.45
CA LEU A 13 9.60 -3.49 -10.75
C LEU A 13 8.63 -3.53 -9.56
N ILE A 14 8.64 -4.62 -8.78
CA ILE A 14 7.85 -4.72 -7.55
C ILE A 14 8.39 -3.75 -6.50
N GLU A 15 9.71 -3.62 -6.36
CA GLU A 15 10.34 -2.66 -5.45
C GLU A 15 10.03 -1.21 -5.82
N ASP A 16 10.12 -0.85 -7.10
CA ASP A 16 9.75 0.48 -7.59
C ASP A 16 8.28 0.80 -7.28
N ARG A 17 7.40 -0.21 -7.42
CA ARG A 17 5.99 -0.07 -7.09
C ARG A 17 5.76 0.10 -5.59
N ILE A 18 6.44 -0.66 -4.74
CA ILE A 18 6.39 -0.52 -3.28
C ILE A 18 6.84 0.89 -2.87
N THR A 19 7.92 1.39 -3.48
CA THR A 19 8.42 2.75 -3.24
C THR A 19 7.38 3.80 -3.63
N THR A 20 6.76 3.65 -4.80
CA THR A 20 5.70 4.56 -5.27
C THR A 20 4.49 4.56 -4.33
N LEU A 21 4.05 3.39 -3.88
CA LEU A 21 2.93 3.25 -2.95
C LEU A 21 3.24 3.76 -1.55
N THR A 22 4.50 3.62 -1.10
CA THR A 22 4.95 4.21 0.17
C THR A 22 4.80 5.73 0.11
N ARG A 23 5.32 6.36 -0.96
CA ARG A 23 5.17 7.80 -1.15
C ARG A 23 3.70 8.23 -1.26
N LEU A 24 2.87 7.45 -1.94
CA LEU A 24 1.44 7.71 -2.01
C LEU A 24 0.78 7.63 -0.64
N GLY A 25 1.15 6.64 0.19
CA GLY A 25 0.70 6.49 1.57
C GLY A 25 1.07 7.69 2.45
N ASP A 26 2.30 8.19 2.33
CA ASP A 26 2.73 9.39 3.07
C ASP A 26 1.89 10.62 2.67
N LEU A 27 1.69 10.82 1.36
CA LEU A 27 0.89 11.93 0.84
C LEU A 27 -0.59 11.83 1.25
N THR A 28 -1.16 10.63 1.27
CA THR A 28 -2.54 10.42 1.72
C THR A 28 -2.66 10.58 3.24
N GLY A 29 -1.64 10.21 4.02
CA GLY A 29 -1.58 10.49 5.47
C GLY A 29 -1.54 11.99 5.79
N ASP A 30 -0.76 12.77 5.04
CA ASP A 30 -0.76 14.23 5.12
C ASP A 30 -2.15 14.80 4.79
N LEU A 31 -2.81 14.24 3.77
CA LEU A 31 -4.16 14.64 3.38
C LEU A 31 -5.19 14.29 4.46
N VAL A 32 -5.15 13.10 5.06
CA VAL A 32 -5.99 12.74 6.20
C VAL A 32 -5.83 13.76 7.31
N THR A 33 -4.59 14.09 7.68
CA THR A 33 -4.30 15.09 8.72
C THR A 33 -4.92 16.45 8.38
N ALA A 34 -4.78 16.90 7.13
CA ALA A 34 -5.35 18.18 6.69
C ALA A 34 -6.88 18.17 6.72
N VAL A 35 -7.52 17.09 6.27
CA VAL A 35 -8.98 16.95 6.23
C VAL A 35 -9.57 16.78 7.63
N SER A 36 -8.94 16.02 8.52
CA SER A 36 -9.37 15.94 9.93
C SER A 36 -9.36 17.31 10.61
N ARG A 37 -8.31 18.11 10.38
CA ARG A 37 -8.27 19.50 10.85
C ARG A 37 -9.38 20.36 10.23
N LEU A 38 -9.75 20.12 8.97
CA LEU A 38 -10.87 20.81 8.33
C LEU A 38 -12.20 20.43 8.99
N ALA A 39 -12.41 19.15 9.32
CA ALA A 39 -13.61 18.65 9.99
C ALA A 39 -13.82 19.25 11.38
N GLU A 40 -12.73 19.55 12.10
CA GLU A 40 -12.78 20.16 13.42
C GLU A 40 -13.19 21.64 13.38
N ARG A 41 -12.96 22.32 12.26
CA ARG A 41 -13.22 23.76 12.12
C ARG A 41 -14.72 24.06 12.04
N GLN A 42 -15.14 25.13 12.72
CA GLN A 42 -16.48 25.68 12.55
C GLN A 42 -16.49 26.69 11.40
N PRO A 43 -17.30 26.48 10.35
CA PRO A 43 -17.48 27.47 9.31
C PRO A 43 -18.13 28.74 9.88
N MET A 44 -17.50 29.89 9.68
CA MET A 44 -18.06 31.19 10.09
C MET A 44 -18.99 31.73 9.00
N LEU A 45 -20.24 31.24 8.97
CA LEU A 45 -21.24 31.64 7.96
C LEU A 45 -22.25 32.67 8.48
N GLY A 46 -22.09 33.12 9.73
CA GLY A 46 -23.03 34.02 10.43
C GLY A 46 -23.91 33.28 11.44
N THR A 47 -24.87 34.01 12.04
CA THR A 47 -25.76 33.50 13.11
C THR A 47 -27.22 33.32 12.67
N ALA A 48 -27.54 33.64 11.41
CA ALA A 48 -28.87 33.39 10.88
C ALA A 48 -29.17 31.87 10.91
N PRO A 49 -30.40 31.43 11.25
CA PRO A 49 -30.75 30.01 11.31
C PRO A 49 -30.30 29.17 10.09
N PRO A 50 -30.51 29.60 8.83
CA PRO A 50 -30.03 28.82 7.67
C PRO A 50 -28.50 28.78 7.55
N ALA A 51 -27.78 29.79 8.06
CA ALA A 51 -26.31 29.80 8.06
C ALA A 51 -25.75 28.81 9.08
N VAL A 52 -26.39 28.68 10.25
CA VAL A 52 -26.03 27.69 11.27
C VAL A 52 -26.25 26.27 10.75
N GLU A 53 -27.38 26.02 10.09
CA GLU A 53 -27.68 24.72 9.47
C GLU A 53 -26.67 24.36 8.37
N LEU A 54 -26.29 25.34 7.52
CA LEU A 54 -25.27 25.11 6.50
C LEU A 54 -23.88 24.83 7.13
N ALA A 55 -23.51 25.55 8.18
CA ALA A 55 -22.25 25.32 8.88
C ALA A 55 -22.20 23.91 9.52
N GLN A 56 -23.32 23.44 10.06
CA GLN A 56 -23.50 22.08 10.57
C GLN A 56 -23.29 21.04 9.45
N ARG A 57 -23.98 21.19 8.32
CA ARG A 57 -23.88 20.26 7.18
C ARG A 57 -22.47 20.18 6.60
N LEU A 58 -21.77 21.32 6.50
CA LEU A 58 -20.38 21.33 6.02
C LEU A 58 -19.44 20.62 6.98
N ARG A 59 -19.67 20.73 8.30
CA ARG A 59 -18.89 20.01 9.30
C ARG A 59 -19.13 18.50 9.21
N GLU A 60 -20.38 18.08 9.05
CA GLU A 60 -20.74 16.67 8.85
C GLU A 60 -20.13 16.11 7.56
N ALA A 61 -20.19 16.86 6.47
CA ALA A 61 -19.60 16.47 5.19
C ALA A 61 -18.06 16.41 5.23
N ALA A 62 -17.41 17.25 6.03
CA ALA A 62 -15.97 17.21 6.23
C ALA A 62 -15.53 16.11 7.21
N GLY A 63 -16.40 15.71 8.13
CA GLY A 63 -16.14 14.78 9.22
C GLY A 63 -15.95 13.32 8.83
N GLU A 64 -15.92 12.46 9.84
CA GLU A 64 -15.66 11.02 9.72
C GLU A 64 -16.69 10.30 8.84
N SER A 65 -17.95 10.71 8.88
CA SER A 65 -19.00 10.18 7.99
C SER A 65 -18.92 10.70 6.54
N GLY A 66 -17.97 11.60 6.26
CA GLY A 66 -17.78 12.22 4.95
C GLY A 66 -16.32 12.19 4.53
N LEU A 67 -15.79 13.34 4.11
CA LEU A 67 -14.48 13.44 3.47
C LEU A 67 -13.34 12.87 4.31
N ALA A 68 -13.30 13.11 5.63
CA ALA A 68 -12.24 12.57 6.48
C ALA A 68 -12.25 11.04 6.50
N GLY A 69 -13.43 10.42 6.54
CA GLY A 69 -13.59 8.97 6.52
C GLY A 69 -13.14 8.36 5.19
N GLU A 70 -13.58 8.95 4.08
CA GLU A 70 -13.23 8.51 2.73
C GLU A 70 -11.71 8.55 2.47
N VAL A 71 -11.06 9.67 2.82
CA VAL A 71 -9.61 9.80 2.66
C VAL A 71 -8.87 8.81 3.57
N SER A 72 -9.35 8.60 4.80
CA SER A 72 -8.78 7.61 5.71
C SER A 72 -8.93 6.18 5.20
N ALA A 73 -10.05 5.86 4.54
CA ALA A 73 -10.25 4.56 3.90
C ALA A 73 -9.29 4.37 2.73
N ALA A 74 -9.13 5.38 1.87
CA ALA A 74 -8.19 5.35 0.77
C ALA A 74 -6.73 5.16 1.25
N GLN A 75 -6.32 5.82 2.35
CA GLN A 75 -5.00 5.60 2.93
C GLN A 75 -4.79 4.13 3.34
N ARG A 76 -5.78 3.53 4.04
CA ARG A 76 -5.70 2.13 4.45
C ARG A 76 -5.58 1.17 3.27
N GLU A 77 -6.29 1.45 2.17
CA GLU A 77 -6.20 0.63 0.95
C GLU A 77 -4.81 0.70 0.30
N VAL A 78 -4.22 1.89 0.22
CA VAL A 78 -2.86 2.08 -0.30
C VAL A 78 -1.84 1.32 0.56
N GLU A 79 -1.95 1.43 1.88
CA GLU A 79 -1.07 0.73 2.82
C GLU A 79 -1.22 -0.79 2.73
N ALA A 80 -2.47 -1.29 2.63
CA ALA A 80 -2.75 -2.70 2.47
C ALA A 80 -2.18 -3.25 1.15
N PHE A 81 -2.31 -2.50 0.05
CA PHE A 81 -1.76 -2.93 -1.23
C PHE A 81 -0.23 -2.93 -1.24
N ARG A 82 0.40 -1.92 -0.60
CA ARG A 82 1.86 -1.90 -0.39
C ARG A 82 2.33 -3.13 0.38
N GLN A 83 1.62 -3.50 1.45
CA GLN A 83 1.95 -4.68 2.25
C GLN A 83 1.84 -5.96 1.43
N MET A 84 0.75 -6.13 0.68
CA MET A 84 0.53 -7.28 -0.19
C MET A 84 1.66 -7.47 -1.21
N LEU A 85 2.13 -6.38 -1.84
CA LEU A 85 3.26 -6.44 -2.77
C LEU A 85 4.59 -6.78 -2.08
N SER A 86 4.80 -6.27 -0.86
CA SER A 86 5.98 -6.58 -0.06
C SER A 86 6.02 -8.06 0.33
N ASP A 87 4.88 -8.62 0.74
CA ASP A 87 4.74 -10.04 1.08
C ASP A 87 4.97 -10.93 -0.16
N ALA A 88 4.41 -10.51 -1.32
CA ALA A 88 4.63 -11.21 -2.58
C ALA A 88 6.12 -11.22 -2.98
N LYS A 89 6.80 -10.08 -2.89
CA LYS A 89 8.25 -9.98 -3.15
C LYS A 89 9.05 -10.92 -2.25
N ALA A 90 8.75 -10.92 -0.94
CA ALA A 90 9.41 -11.78 0.02
C ALA A 90 9.20 -13.27 -0.32
N SER A 91 7.99 -13.66 -0.70
CA SER A 91 7.70 -15.04 -1.10
C SER A 91 8.46 -15.47 -2.35
N TYR A 92 8.55 -14.62 -3.37
CA TYR A 92 9.31 -14.95 -4.58
C TYR A 92 10.81 -15.04 -4.32
N THR A 93 11.35 -14.14 -3.49
CA THR A 93 12.77 -14.16 -3.12
C THR A 93 13.11 -15.47 -2.38
N ALA A 94 12.27 -15.89 -1.43
CA ALA A 94 12.49 -17.13 -0.69
C ALA A 94 12.47 -18.38 -1.58
N VAL A 95 11.61 -18.41 -2.61
CA VAL A 95 11.56 -19.52 -3.58
C VAL A 95 12.82 -19.55 -4.45
N ASP A 96 13.31 -18.39 -4.90
CA ASP A 96 14.52 -18.29 -5.71
C ASP A 96 15.77 -18.71 -4.91
N ASP A 97 15.86 -18.30 -3.65
CA ASP A 97 16.95 -18.68 -2.74
C ASP A 97 16.97 -20.21 -2.48
N ASP A 98 15.80 -20.82 -2.22
CA ASP A 98 15.68 -22.28 -2.01
C ASP A 98 16.04 -23.09 -3.26
N ALA A 99 15.60 -22.61 -4.43
CA ALA A 99 15.97 -23.20 -5.72
C ALA A 99 17.48 -23.09 -5.98
N GLY A 100 18.07 -21.91 -5.72
CA GLY A 100 19.51 -21.67 -5.85
C GLY A 100 20.34 -22.58 -4.94
N ALA A 101 19.95 -22.71 -3.66
CA ALA A 101 20.60 -23.60 -2.71
C ALA A 101 20.51 -25.07 -3.15
N SER A 102 19.36 -25.50 -3.68
CA SER A 102 19.16 -26.85 -4.20
C SER A 102 20.06 -27.17 -5.40
N VAL A 103 20.22 -26.20 -6.33
CA VAL A 103 21.11 -26.34 -7.50
C VAL A 103 22.57 -26.41 -7.06
N GLN A 104 23.00 -25.55 -6.13
CA GLN A 104 24.36 -25.59 -5.59
C GLN A 104 24.66 -26.92 -4.89
N ALA A 105 23.74 -27.41 -4.05
CA ALA A 105 23.89 -28.69 -3.37
C ALA A 105 23.91 -29.89 -4.34
N ALA A 106 23.25 -29.80 -5.49
CA ALA A 106 23.32 -30.82 -6.54
C ALA A 106 24.68 -30.77 -7.28
N ALA A 107 25.17 -29.57 -7.60
CA ALA A 107 26.47 -29.38 -8.25
C ALA A 107 27.64 -29.91 -7.37
N GLU A 108 27.60 -29.66 -6.06
CA GLU A 108 28.61 -30.15 -5.11
C GLU A 108 28.59 -31.67 -4.91
N ARG A 109 27.44 -32.33 -5.11
CA ARG A 109 27.33 -33.79 -5.08
C ARG A 109 27.92 -34.41 -6.34
N SER A 110 27.57 -33.88 -7.51
CA SER A 110 28.13 -34.35 -8.78
C SER A 110 29.65 -34.15 -8.87
N GLY A 111 30.18 -33.04 -8.35
CA GLY A 111 31.62 -32.80 -8.28
C GLY A 111 32.39 -33.70 -7.31
N ARG A 112 31.71 -34.29 -6.32
CA ARG A 112 32.29 -35.27 -5.38
C ARG A 112 32.32 -36.69 -5.93
N GLU A 113 31.39 -37.06 -6.80
CA GLU A 113 31.35 -38.38 -7.46
C GLU A 113 32.33 -38.48 -8.65
N ALA A 114 32.81 -37.35 -9.16
CA ALA A 114 33.75 -37.28 -10.29
C ALA A 114 35.24 -37.23 -9.88
N ARG A 115 35.56 -37.36 -8.58
CA ARG A 115 36.93 -37.41 -8.03
C ARG A 115 37.19 -38.74 -7.36
#